data_AF-A0A936QJQ1-F1
#
_entry.id   AF-A0A936QJQ1-F1
#
_cell.length_a   1.000
_cell.length_b   1.000
_cell.length_c   1.000
_cell.angle_alpha   90.00
_cell.angle_beta   90.00
_cell.angle_gamma   90.00
#
_symmetry.space_group_name_H-M   'P 1'
#
loop_
_entity.id
_entity.type
_entity.pdbx_description
1 polymer ?
#
loop_
_entity_poly.entity_id
_entity_poly.type
_entity_poly.pdbx_seq_one_letter_code
_entity_poly.pdbx_strand_id
1 'polypeptide(L)'
;MYDNPTVGMNKDQRPNQFYDLIDPETGNIFPANPNRVWAWAPPTMKKLLNSGRIIFPKDSSKRPMFKKYKKDLKSEVNPISSLLLEVGLNSEATKAIQDLFNGSFFSYSKPLSLLKSLISNSSNSNDLILDFFAGSGTTAQAVLELNNEDGGNRKFILVQMPEKTAEDSEAYKAGYKTIADICKERVRRVIGNLTSGVSNLTPCPSPKERGEAFADSPKERGDSLKKKGDSLSLFEKDKNENKTPGYARLILLHTKS
;
A
#
# COMPACT_ATOMS: atom_id res chain seq x y z
N MET A 1 8.07 -22.32 -19.11
CA MET A 1 9.19 -21.56 -18.50
C MET A 1 10.46 -21.98 -19.17
N TYR A 2 11.32 -21.04 -19.57
CA TYR A 2 12.69 -21.35 -19.97
C TYR A 2 13.55 -21.45 -18.70
N ASP A 3 14.60 -22.27 -18.72
CA ASP A 3 15.55 -22.33 -17.61
C ASP A 3 16.16 -20.95 -17.34
N ASN A 4 16.46 -20.66 -16.08
CA ASN A 4 17.11 -19.41 -15.71
C ASN A 4 18.47 -19.29 -16.43
N PRO A 5 18.76 -18.13 -17.03
CA PRO A 5 20.00 -17.93 -17.76
C PRO A 5 21.20 -18.09 -16.80
N THR A 6 22.25 -18.76 -17.27
CA THR A 6 23.47 -18.91 -16.48
C THR A 6 24.30 -17.63 -16.54
N VAL A 7 24.77 -17.17 -15.39
CA VAL A 7 25.52 -15.91 -15.26
C VAL A 7 26.95 -16.22 -14.85
N GLY A 8 27.92 -15.85 -15.69
CA GLY A 8 29.33 -15.72 -15.30
C GLY A 8 30.08 -17.02 -14.98
N MET A 9 29.69 -18.16 -15.57
CA MET A 9 30.33 -19.45 -15.33
C MET A 9 31.34 -19.82 -16.44
N ASN A 10 32.41 -20.51 -16.06
CA ASN A 10 33.46 -21.00 -16.97
C ASN A 10 33.14 -22.42 -17.50
N LYS A 11 33.90 -22.86 -18.52
CA LYS A 11 33.78 -24.19 -19.13
C LYS A 11 33.79 -25.33 -18.09
N ASP A 12 34.68 -25.27 -17.11
CA ASP A 12 34.84 -26.35 -16.12
C ASP A 12 33.67 -26.41 -15.14
N GLN A 13 33.04 -25.26 -14.84
CA GLN A 13 31.89 -25.17 -13.95
C GLN A 13 30.60 -25.64 -14.63
N ARG A 14 30.50 -25.46 -15.95
CA ARG A 14 29.30 -25.75 -16.76
C ARG A 14 29.68 -26.32 -18.14
N PRO A 15 30.20 -27.56 -18.21
CA PRO A 15 30.65 -28.14 -19.47
C PRO A 15 29.51 -28.36 -20.47
N ASN A 16 28.29 -28.57 -19.97
CA ASN A 16 27.07 -28.72 -20.78
C ASN A 16 26.66 -27.47 -21.58
N GLN A 17 27.23 -26.30 -21.27
CA GLN A 17 26.94 -25.02 -21.93
C GLN A 17 28.09 -24.51 -22.80
N PHE A 18 29.17 -25.29 -22.89
CA PHE A 18 30.31 -25.02 -23.75
C PHE A 18 30.13 -25.75 -25.08
N TYR A 19 29.55 -25.08 -26.07
CA TYR A 19 29.30 -25.59 -27.42
C TYR A 19 29.34 -24.46 -28.44
N ASP A 20 29.64 -24.76 -29.69
CA ASP A 20 29.66 -23.76 -30.75
C ASP A 20 28.24 -23.51 -31.25
N LEU A 21 27.91 -22.23 -31.42
CA LEU A 21 26.60 -21.82 -31.92
C LEU A 21 26.70 -21.58 -33.42
N ILE A 22 25.85 -22.26 -34.19
CA ILE A 22 25.82 -22.15 -35.65
C ILE A 22 24.61 -21.31 -36.04
N ASP A 23 24.84 -20.30 -36.89
CA ASP A 23 23.75 -19.56 -37.51
C ASP A 23 23.09 -20.42 -38.60
N PRO A 24 21.79 -20.75 -38.48
CA PRO A 24 21.09 -21.57 -39.47
C PRO A 24 20.94 -20.90 -40.84
N GLU A 25 21.03 -19.57 -40.94
CA GLU A 25 20.85 -18.86 -42.22
C GLU A 25 22.17 -18.71 -42.97
N THR A 26 23.26 -18.37 -42.27
CA THR A 26 24.56 -18.08 -42.89
C THR A 26 25.58 -19.21 -42.76
N GLY A 27 25.35 -20.19 -41.89
CA GLY A 27 26.31 -21.25 -41.57
C GLY A 27 27.52 -20.79 -40.76
N ASN A 28 27.56 -19.52 -40.33
CA ASN A 28 28.65 -18.98 -39.53
C ASN A 28 28.73 -19.66 -38.16
N ILE A 29 29.95 -19.99 -37.74
CA ILE A 29 30.24 -20.65 -36.47
C ILE A 29 30.69 -19.61 -35.44
N PHE A 30 30.00 -19.56 -34.32
CA PHE A 30 30.30 -18.68 -33.19
C PHE A 30 30.82 -19.53 -32.02
N PRO A 31 32.14 -19.55 -31.77
CA PRO A 31 32.72 -20.40 -30.74
C PRO A 31 32.36 -19.92 -29.33
N ALA A 32 32.15 -20.88 -28.42
CA ALA A 32 31.95 -20.57 -27.01
C ALA A 32 33.22 -19.98 -26.37
N ASN A 33 33.05 -19.01 -25.46
CA ASN A 33 34.16 -18.48 -24.70
C ASN A 33 34.51 -19.43 -23.53
N PRO A 34 35.75 -19.92 -23.40
CA PRO A 34 36.15 -20.76 -22.27
C PRO A 34 35.90 -20.12 -20.90
N ASN A 35 36.05 -18.79 -20.82
CA ASN A 35 35.85 -17.99 -19.60
C ASN A 35 34.40 -17.54 -19.40
N ARG A 36 33.50 -17.83 -20.34
CA ARG A 36 32.07 -17.49 -20.23
C ARG A 36 31.24 -18.34 -21.16
N VAL A 37 30.70 -19.43 -20.63
CA VAL A 37 29.82 -20.33 -21.40
C VAL A 37 28.54 -19.63 -21.84
N TRP A 38 27.81 -20.22 -22.79
CA TRP A 38 26.52 -19.69 -23.21
C TRP A 38 25.51 -19.69 -22.08
N ALA A 39 24.61 -18.70 -22.06
CA ALA A 39 23.62 -18.56 -20.99
C ALA A 39 22.60 -19.71 -20.96
N TRP A 40 22.42 -20.44 -22.08
CA TRP A 40 21.44 -21.51 -22.24
C TRP A 40 22.11 -22.82 -22.66
N ALA A 41 21.62 -23.93 -22.10
CA ALA A 41 22.00 -25.27 -22.54
C ALA A 41 21.51 -25.54 -23.98
N PRO A 42 22.15 -26.47 -24.73
CA PRO A 42 21.78 -26.81 -26.10
C PRO A 42 20.27 -27.04 -26.37
N PRO A 43 19.50 -27.79 -25.53
CA PRO A 43 18.08 -28.00 -25.79
C PRO A 43 17.27 -26.71 -25.69
N THR A 44 17.61 -25.84 -24.75
CA THR A 44 16.94 -24.54 -24.54
C THR A 44 17.34 -23.56 -25.65
N MET A 45 18.61 -23.54 -26.06
CA MET A 45 19.08 -22.73 -27.18
C MET A 45 18.37 -23.10 -28.48
N LYS A 46 18.19 -24.40 -28.77
CA LYS A 46 17.44 -24.86 -29.95
C LYS A 46 16.00 -24.32 -29.97
N LYS A 47 15.32 -24.31 -28.83
CA LYS A 47 13.97 -23.70 -28.72
C LYS A 47 14.01 -22.19 -29.01
N LEU A 48 15.03 -21.49 -28.51
CA LEU A 48 15.20 -20.05 -28.74
C LEU A 48 15.46 -19.72 -30.21
N LEU A 49 16.32 -20.50 -30.88
CA LEU A 49 16.58 -20.41 -32.31
C LEU A 49 15.28 -20.61 -33.12
N ASN A 50 14.55 -21.69 -32.85
CA ASN A 50 13.27 -21.97 -33.53
C ASN A 50 12.22 -20.87 -33.31
N SER A 51 12.26 -20.19 -32.16
CA SER A 51 11.36 -19.09 -31.84
C SER A 51 11.81 -17.72 -32.37
N GLY A 52 12.93 -17.65 -33.10
CA GLY A 52 13.48 -16.40 -33.63
C GLY A 52 13.93 -15.40 -32.56
N ARG A 53 14.29 -15.90 -31.36
CA ARG A 53 14.71 -15.08 -30.22
C ARG A 53 16.21 -14.79 -30.18
N ILE A 54 17.00 -15.40 -31.05
CA ILE A 54 18.43 -15.14 -31.19
C ILE A 54 18.64 -14.33 -32.45
N ILE A 55 19.34 -13.19 -32.34
CA ILE A 55 19.72 -12.34 -33.46
C ILE A 55 21.21 -12.57 -33.71
N PHE A 56 21.53 -13.08 -34.88
CA PHE A 56 22.91 -13.22 -35.35
C PHE A 56 23.37 -11.89 -35.98
N PRO A 57 24.59 -11.41 -35.64
CA PRO A 57 25.17 -10.27 -36.31
C PRO A 57 25.60 -10.66 -37.73
N LYS A 58 25.54 -9.71 -38.67
CA LYS A 58 26.07 -9.89 -40.04
C LYS A 58 27.58 -10.11 -40.06
N ASP A 59 28.27 -9.60 -39.05
CA ASP A 59 29.71 -9.71 -38.85
C ASP A 59 29.98 -10.87 -37.87
N SER A 60 30.73 -11.87 -38.34
CA SER A 60 31.06 -13.09 -37.58
C SER A 60 32.00 -12.83 -36.39
N SER A 61 32.65 -11.67 -36.32
CA SER A 61 33.44 -11.24 -35.17
C SER A 61 32.57 -10.86 -33.95
N LYS A 62 31.31 -10.48 -34.20
CA LYS A 62 30.38 -10.07 -33.14
C LYS A 62 29.62 -11.26 -32.58
N ARG A 63 29.12 -11.13 -31.35
CA ARG A 63 28.38 -12.20 -30.68
C ARG A 63 26.87 -12.15 -30.96
N PRO A 64 26.20 -13.31 -31.08
CA PRO A 64 24.75 -13.40 -31.14
C PRO A 64 24.10 -12.80 -29.89
N MET A 65 22.97 -12.12 -30.10
CA MET A 65 22.23 -11.43 -29.03
C MET A 65 20.86 -12.07 -28.82
N PHE A 66 20.38 -12.05 -27.58
CA PHE A 66 19.04 -12.50 -27.25
C PHE A 66 18.03 -11.35 -27.34
N LYS A 67 17.04 -11.53 -28.20
CA LYS A 67 15.91 -10.60 -28.40
C LYS A 67 14.90 -10.76 -27.27
N LYS A 68 14.82 -9.76 -26.40
CA LYS A 68 13.74 -9.62 -25.42
C LYS A 68 12.59 -8.82 -26.02
N TYR A 69 11.40 -9.39 -26.06
CA TYR A 69 10.20 -8.66 -26.48
C TYR A 69 9.62 -7.89 -25.29
N LYS A 70 9.10 -6.68 -25.55
CA LYS A 70 8.41 -5.85 -24.54
C LYS A 70 7.28 -6.61 -23.82
N LYS A 71 6.52 -7.44 -24.55
CA LYS A 71 5.45 -8.28 -23.99
C LYS A 71 5.93 -9.38 -23.03
N ASP A 72 7.20 -9.78 -23.12
CA ASP A 72 7.79 -10.85 -22.30
C ASP A 72 8.57 -10.29 -21.10
N LEU A 73 8.80 -8.97 -21.06
CA LEU A 73 9.28 -8.26 -19.87
C LEU A 73 8.15 -8.21 -18.83
N LYS A 74 7.78 -9.38 -18.30
CA LYS A 74 6.83 -9.57 -17.21
C LYS A 74 7.53 -9.41 -15.85
N SER A 75 8.27 -8.33 -15.66
CA SER A 75 8.48 -7.89 -14.29
C SER A 75 7.19 -7.17 -13.92
N GLU A 76 6.22 -7.88 -13.36
CA GLU A 76 5.06 -7.22 -12.74
C GLU A 76 5.50 -6.38 -11.53
N VAL A 77 6.65 -6.73 -10.96
CA VAL A 77 7.27 -6.08 -9.81
C VAL A 77 8.45 -5.23 -10.26
N ASN A 78 8.39 -3.92 -9.97
CA ASN A 78 9.55 -3.05 -10.04
C ASN A 78 10.24 -3.08 -8.67
N PRO A 79 11.52 -3.50 -8.57
CA PRO A 79 12.23 -3.45 -7.31
C PRO A 79 12.38 -1.99 -6.89
N ILE A 80 11.95 -1.68 -5.66
CA ILE A 80 12.13 -0.37 -5.06
C ILE A 80 13.41 -0.34 -4.24
N SER A 81 14.10 0.79 -4.31
CA SER A 81 15.28 1.06 -3.49
C SER A 81 14.90 1.05 -2.01
N SER A 82 15.72 0.42 -1.18
CA SER A 82 15.60 0.53 0.28
C SER A 82 15.77 1.96 0.78
N LEU A 83 16.34 2.85 -0.04
CA LEU A 83 16.42 4.29 0.20
C LEU A 83 15.24 4.99 -0.47
N LEU A 84 14.23 5.31 0.34
CA LEU A 84 13.08 6.12 -0.06
C LEU A 84 13.45 7.61 0.00
N LEU A 85 14.15 8.11 -1.02
CA LEU A 85 14.58 9.51 -1.07
C LEU A 85 13.51 10.46 -1.65
N GLU A 86 12.54 9.91 -2.38
CA GLU A 86 11.48 10.66 -3.04
C GLU A 86 10.17 10.73 -2.21
N VAL A 87 10.24 10.37 -0.93
CA VAL A 87 9.12 10.53 0.01
C VAL A 87 9.29 11.83 0.78
N GLY A 88 8.18 12.42 1.16
CA GLY A 88 8.16 13.72 1.81
C GLY A 88 8.67 13.68 3.24
N LEU A 89 9.04 14.87 3.69
CA LEU A 89 9.66 15.12 4.99
C LEU A 89 8.60 15.34 6.07
N ASN A 90 9.03 15.44 7.33
CA ASN A 90 8.15 15.74 8.46
C ASN A 90 7.34 17.04 8.27
N SER A 91 7.84 17.99 7.48
CA SER A 91 7.12 19.22 7.13
C SER A 91 5.84 18.97 6.33
N GLU A 92 5.82 17.95 5.45
CA GLU A 92 4.61 17.51 4.74
C GLU A 92 3.55 17.04 5.73
N ALA A 93 3.96 16.25 6.72
CA ALA A 93 3.07 15.69 7.72
C ALA A 93 2.42 16.79 8.58
N THR A 94 3.23 17.75 9.04
CA THR A 94 2.75 18.93 9.78
C THR A 94 1.77 19.76 8.94
N LYS A 95 2.10 20.02 7.67
CA LYS A 95 1.23 20.78 6.77
C LYS A 95 -0.10 20.05 6.54
N ALA A 96 -0.09 18.74 6.31
CA ALA A 96 -1.30 17.95 6.11
C ALA A 96 -2.23 17.96 7.34
N ILE A 97 -1.68 18.03 8.56
CA ILE A 97 -2.48 18.20 9.78
C ILE A 97 -3.04 19.63 9.86
N GLN A 98 -2.21 20.64 9.58
CA GLN A 98 -2.64 22.04 9.61
C GLN A 98 -3.75 22.32 8.61
N ASP A 99 -3.63 21.84 7.38
CA ASP A 99 -4.62 22.03 6.31
C ASP A 99 -5.96 21.35 6.65
N LEU A 100 -5.94 20.22 7.35
CA LEU A 100 -7.16 19.48 7.71
C LEU A 100 -7.86 20.03 8.95
N PHE A 101 -7.07 20.57 9.89
CA PHE A 101 -7.58 20.98 11.19
C PHE A 101 -7.57 22.49 11.45
N ASN A 102 -6.97 23.27 10.56
CA ASN A 102 -6.69 24.70 10.74
C ASN A 102 -5.90 24.97 12.03
N GLY A 103 -5.00 24.05 12.40
CA GLY A 103 -4.22 24.14 13.63
C GLY A 103 -3.23 22.97 13.81
N SER A 104 -2.34 23.11 14.78
CA SER A 104 -1.34 22.08 15.11
C SER A 104 -1.84 21.18 16.24
N PHE A 105 -2.50 20.09 15.87
CA PHE A 105 -3.10 19.13 16.81
C PHE A 105 -2.22 17.92 17.09
N PHE A 106 -1.13 17.73 16.34
CA PHE A 106 -0.26 16.57 16.45
C PHE A 106 1.17 16.93 16.06
N SER A 107 2.14 16.62 16.93
CA SER A 107 3.53 17.05 16.75
C SER A 107 4.34 16.16 15.81
N TYR A 108 4.05 14.86 15.77
CA TYR A 108 4.85 13.87 15.04
C TYR A 108 3.98 12.93 14.21
N SER A 109 3.37 13.46 13.15
CA SER A 109 2.64 12.62 12.20
C SER A 109 3.59 12.04 11.15
N LYS A 110 3.28 10.83 10.66
CA LYS A 110 4.02 10.24 9.53
C LYS A 110 3.72 11.03 8.24
N PRO A 111 4.70 11.26 7.35
CA PRO A 111 4.45 11.86 6.03
C PRO A 111 3.47 11.04 5.21
N LEU A 112 2.58 11.72 4.48
CA LEU A 112 1.50 11.07 3.72
C LEU A 112 2.05 10.35 2.49
N SER A 113 2.93 11.02 1.74
CA SER A 113 3.62 10.44 0.57
C SER A 113 4.39 9.15 0.91
N LEU A 114 5.01 9.06 2.08
CA LEU A 114 5.68 7.86 2.56
C LEU A 114 4.70 6.69 2.65
N LEU A 115 3.56 6.89 3.32
CA LEU A 115 2.57 5.83 3.48
C LEU A 115 1.91 5.44 2.16
N LYS A 116 1.61 6.41 1.28
CA LYS A 116 1.11 6.11 -0.07
C LYS A 116 2.09 5.24 -0.85
N SER A 117 3.37 5.58 -0.83
CA SER A 117 4.42 4.82 -1.51
C SER A 117 4.55 3.41 -0.94
N LEU A 118 4.55 3.25 0.38
CA LEU A 118 4.62 1.91 0.99
C LEU A 118 3.39 1.06 0.61
N ILE A 119 2.19 1.62 0.76
CA ILE A 119 0.94 0.90 0.52
C ILE A 119 0.79 0.52 -0.96
N SER A 120 1.07 1.44 -1.89
CA SER A 120 0.94 1.16 -3.33
C SER A 120 1.86 0.03 -3.80
N ASN A 121 3.01 -0.13 -3.13
CA ASN A 121 4.00 -1.13 -3.49
C ASN A 121 3.88 -2.44 -2.71
N SER A 122 3.22 -2.43 -1.56
CA SER A 122 3.06 -3.61 -0.71
C SER A 122 1.63 -4.17 -0.68
N SER A 123 0.70 -3.61 -1.46
CA SER A 123 -0.71 -4.05 -1.47
C SER A 123 -1.34 -3.96 -2.85
N ASN A 124 -2.30 -4.85 -3.11
CA ASN A 124 -3.20 -4.79 -4.26
C ASN A 124 -4.45 -3.96 -3.94
N SER A 125 -5.22 -3.64 -4.96
CA SER A 125 -6.40 -2.78 -4.87
C SER A 125 -7.53 -3.29 -3.95
N ASN A 126 -7.50 -4.52 -3.44
CA ASN A 126 -8.55 -5.09 -2.58
C ASN A 126 -8.05 -5.59 -1.22
N ASP A 127 -6.79 -5.32 -0.90
CA ASP A 127 -6.16 -5.86 0.31
C ASP A 127 -6.62 -5.13 1.58
N LEU A 128 -6.38 -5.77 2.73
CA LEU A 128 -6.66 -5.23 4.06
C LEU A 128 -5.37 -4.73 4.71
N ILE A 129 -5.37 -3.45 5.11
CA ILE A 129 -4.23 -2.77 5.72
C ILE A 129 -4.48 -2.63 7.21
N LEU A 130 -3.56 -3.11 8.04
CA LEU A 130 -3.65 -3.03 9.50
C LEU A 130 -2.56 -2.11 10.04
N ASP A 131 -2.96 -1.13 10.84
CA ASP A 131 -2.03 -0.30 11.62
C ASP A 131 -2.46 -0.30 13.09
N PHE A 132 -1.64 -0.93 13.93
CA PHE A 132 -1.89 -1.04 15.37
C PHE A 132 -1.33 0.12 16.19
N PHE A 133 -0.64 1.06 15.52
CA PHE A 133 -0.14 2.30 16.09
C PHE A 133 -0.59 3.48 15.21
N ALA A 134 -1.91 3.63 15.10
CA ALA A 134 -2.51 4.55 14.15
C ALA A 134 -2.08 6.01 14.37
N GLY A 135 -1.84 6.42 15.62
CA GLY A 135 -1.39 7.76 15.98
C GLY A 135 -2.37 8.82 15.47
N SER A 136 -1.90 9.70 14.58
CA SER A 136 -2.74 10.71 13.93
C SER A 136 -3.76 10.13 12.95
N GLY A 137 -3.63 8.89 12.49
CA GLY A 137 -4.50 8.27 11.48
C GLY A 137 -4.04 8.51 10.04
N THR A 138 -2.76 8.79 9.81
CA THR A 138 -2.21 9.04 8.46
C THR A 138 -2.40 7.82 7.54
N THR A 139 -2.33 6.61 8.07
CA THR A 139 -2.50 5.37 7.30
C THR A 139 -3.89 5.30 6.65
N ALA A 140 -4.96 5.61 7.39
CA ALA A 140 -6.30 5.63 6.81
C ALA A 140 -6.45 6.69 5.72
N GLN A 141 -5.86 7.87 5.90
CA GLN A 141 -5.86 8.90 4.86
C GLN A 141 -5.17 8.42 3.59
N ALA A 142 -3.99 7.81 3.71
CA ALA A 142 -3.26 7.28 2.56
C ALA A 142 -4.09 6.23 1.79
N VAL A 143 -4.77 5.33 2.51
CA VAL A 143 -5.63 4.30 1.89
C VAL A 143 -6.82 4.92 1.16
N LEU A 144 -7.50 5.87 1.79
CA LEU A 144 -8.67 6.53 1.20
C LEU A 144 -8.29 7.32 -0.06
N GLU A 145 -7.18 8.05 -0.02
CA GLU A 145 -6.70 8.79 -1.18
C GLU A 145 -6.24 7.87 -2.31
N LEU A 146 -5.51 6.79 -2.00
CA LEU A 146 -5.10 5.81 -3.01
C LEU A 146 -6.32 5.16 -3.68
N ASN A 147 -7.32 4.73 -2.91
CA ASN A 147 -8.55 4.16 -3.47
C ASN A 147 -9.29 5.15 -4.38
N ASN A 148 -9.25 6.45 -4.06
CA ASN A 148 -9.83 7.48 -4.90
C ASN A 148 -9.01 7.73 -6.18
N GLU A 149 -7.68 7.64 -6.11
CA GLU A 149 -6.76 7.85 -7.22
C GLU A 149 -6.77 6.69 -8.23
N ASP A 150 -6.74 5.44 -7.75
CA ASP A 150 -6.60 4.23 -8.59
C ASP A 150 -7.89 3.42 -8.75
N GLY A 151 -9.01 3.89 -8.18
CA GLY A 151 -10.30 3.19 -8.20
C GLY A 151 -10.29 1.90 -7.38
N GLY A 152 -9.31 1.71 -6.50
CA GLY A 152 -9.21 0.57 -5.61
C GLY A 152 -10.27 0.54 -4.51
N ASN A 153 -10.32 -0.59 -3.82
CA ASN A 153 -11.19 -0.87 -2.69
C ASN A 153 -10.40 -1.50 -1.53
N ARG A 154 -9.20 -0.96 -1.25
CA ARG A 154 -8.39 -1.35 -0.10
C ARG A 154 -9.16 -1.04 1.17
N LYS A 155 -9.13 -1.97 2.12
CA LYS A 155 -9.77 -1.80 3.43
C LYS A 155 -8.70 -1.51 4.47
N PHE A 156 -9.09 -0.87 5.57
CA PHE A 156 -8.15 -0.64 6.66
C PHE A 156 -8.76 -0.92 8.03
N ILE A 157 -7.90 -1.39 8.94
CA ILE A 157 -8.16 -1.47 10.37
C ILE A 157 -7.11 -0.63 11.08
N LEU A 158 -7.58 0.33 11.85
CA LEU A 158 -6.73 1.12 12.72
C LEU A 158 -6.95 0.70 14.17
N VAL A 159 -5.88 0.64 14.95
CA VAL A 159 -5.95 0.49 16.40
C VAL A 159 -5.23 1.66 17.05
N GLN A 160 -5.89 2.30 18.01
CA GLN A 160 -5.33 3.39 18.80
C GLN A 160 -5.81 3.29 20.24
N MET A 161 -4.87 3.42 21.18
CA MET A 161 -5.19 3.54 22.60
C MET A 161 -5.75 4.94 22.91
N PRO A 162 -6.74 5.06 23.82
CA PRO A 162 -7.32 6.33 24.24
C PRO A 162 -6.41 7.09 25.22
N GLU A 163 -5.18 7.37 24.80
CA GLU A 163 -4.22 8.16 25.57
C GLU A 163 -4.70 9.60 25.68
N LYS A 164 -4.64 10.17 26.89
CA LYS A 164 -5.09 11.54 27.14
C LYS A 164 -4.19 12.56 26.43
N THR A 165 -4.80 13.60 25.89
CA THR A 165 -4.08 14.76 25.36
C THR A 165 -3.58 15.64 26.51
N ALA A 166 -2.46 16.33 26.31
CA ALA A 166 -1.94 17.28 27.31
C ALA A 166 -2.91 18.46 27.46
N GLU A 167 -3.17 18.90 28.69
CA GLU A 167 -4.21 19.90 28.99
C GLU A 167 -3.91 21.29 28.37
N ASP A 168 -2.64 21.60 28.16
CA ASP A 168 -2.15 22.83 27.54
C ASP A 168 -2.14 22.77 26.00
N SER A 169 -2.37 21.59 25.41
CA SER A 169 -2.35 21.38 23.96
C SER A 169 -3.54 22.01 23.25
N GLU A 170 -3.33 22.43 22.00
CA GLU A 170 -4.41 22.92 21.12
C GLU A 170 -5.51 21.86 20.93
N ALA A 171 -5.14 20.57 20.93
CA ALA A 171 -6.11 19.48 20.85
C ALA A 171 -7.06 19.42 22.04
N TYR A 172 -6.52 19.55 23.25
CA TYR A 172 -7.33 19.60 24.45
C TYR A 172 -8.24 20.84 24.46
N LYS A 173 -7.69 22.01 24.09
CA LYS A 173 -8.46 23.25 23.95
C LYS A 173 -9.56 23.16 22.91
N ALA A 174 -9.39 22.38 21.83
CA ALA A 174 -10.41 22.14 20.82
C ALA A 174 -11.45 21.08 21.22
N GLY A 175 -11.29 20.44 22.38
CA GLY A 175 -12.24 19.46 22.92
C GLY A 175 -11.89 18.00 22.60
N TYR A 176 -10.70 17.73 22.05
CA TYR A 176 -10.20 16.36 21.85
C TYR A 176 -9.48 15.91 23.12
N LYS A 177 -10.15 15.04 23.90
CA LYS A 177 -9.63 14.56 25.19
C LYS A 177 -8.60 13.44 25.05
N THR A 178 -8.64 12.71 23.94
CA THR A 178 -7.72 11.59 23.68
C THR A 178 -7.13 11.66 22.27
N ILE A 179 -5.96 11.02 22.09
CA ILE A 179 -5.32 10.85 20.78
C ILE A 179 -6.24 10.10 19.81
N ALA A 180 -6.98 9.11 20.33
CA ALA A 180 -8.00 8.39 19.57
C ALA A 180 -9.09 9.29 18.99
N ASP A 181 -9.47 10.37 19.70
CA ASP A 181 -10.47 11.33 19.20
C ASP A 181 -9.93 12.11 18.00
N ILE A 182 -8.66 12.52 18.06
CA ILE A 182 -7.98 13.21 16.95
C ILE A 182 -7.88 12.26 15.74
N CYS A 183 -7.49 11.01 15.96
CA CYS A 183 -7.40 9.99 14.91
C CYS A 183 -8.75 9.78 14.22
N LYS A 184 -9.84 9.62 14.98
CA LYS A 184 -11.20 9.49 14.43
C LYS A 184 -11.58 10.71 13.61
N GLU A 185 -11.32 11.89 14.15
CA GLU A 185 -11.70 13.14 13.53
C GLU A 185 -10.94 13.38 12.22
N ARG A 186 -9.64 13.06 12.17
CA ARG A 186 -8.86 13.12 10.93
C ARG A 186 -9.52 12.28 9.84
N VAL A 187 -9.84 11.03 10.15
CA VAL A 187 -10.47 10.10 9.19
C VAL A 187 -11.82 10.64 8.72
N ARG A 188 -12.65 11.18 9.62
CA ARG A 188 -13.94 11.79 9.25
C ARG A 188 -13.79 12.97 8.31
N ARG A 189 -12.85 13.88 8.58
CA ARG A 189 -12.61 15.05 7.73
C ARG A 189 -12.07 14.67 6.36
N VAL A 190 -11.17 13.69 6.30
CA VAL A 190 -10.67 13.15 5.02
C VAL A 190 -11.80 12.55 4.21
N ILE A 191 -12.63 11.69 4.81
CA ILE A 191 -13.81 11.13 4.15
C ILE A 191 -14.72 12.27 3.68
N GLY A 192 -15.01 13.23 4.56
CA GLY A 192 -15.81 14.41 4.28
C GLY A 192 -15.30 15.20 3.07
N ASN A 193 -13.99 15.44 2.98
CA ASN A 193 -13.37 16.16 1.85
C ASN A 193 -13.48 15.37 0.54
N LEU A 194 -13.26 14.05 0.58
CA LEU A 194 -13.41 13.18 -0.59
C LEU A 194 -14.88 13.09 -1.05
N THR A 195 -15.82 13.04 -0.11
CA THR A 195 -17.26 13.03 -0.40
C THR A 195 -17.82 14.40 -0.75
N SER A 196 -17.22 15.51 -0.32
CA SER A 196 -17.71 16.85 -0.66
C SER A 196 -17.41 17.24 -2.11
N GLY A 197 -16.47 16.53 -2.76
CA GLY A 197 -16.38 16.48 -4.23
C GLY A 197 -17.54 15.72 -4.90
N VAL A 198 -18.40 15.05 -4.11
CA VAL A 198 -19.56 14.23 -4.48
C VAL A 198 -20.74 14.57 -3.55
N SER A 199 -21.16 15.85 -3.52
CA SER A 199 -22.37 16.41 -2.87
C SER A 199 -22.98 15.71 -1.62
N ASN A 200 -22.97 16.47 -0.51
CA ASN A 200 -23.88 16.43 0.65
C ASN A 200 -23.66 15.34 1.72
N LEU A 201 -22.74 15.61 2.65
CA LEU A 201 -22.93 15.24 4.06
C LEU A 201 -22.64 16.48 4.93
N THR A 202 -23.54 16.77 5.87
CA THR A 202 -23.39 17.90 6.79
C THR A 202 -22.19 17.69 7.72
N PRO A 203 -21.32 18.70 7.92
CA PRO A 203 -20.28 18.63 8.94
C PRO A 203 -20.90 18.42 10.32
N CYS A 204 -20.38 17.48 11.08
CA CYS A 204 -20.78 17.28 12.47
C CYS A 204 -20.13 18.39 13.32
N PRO A 205 -20.89 19.08 14.19
CA PRO A 205 -20.34 20.16 14.99
C PRO A 205 -19.32 19.62 16.01
N SER A 206 -18.36 20.47 16.36
CA SER A 206 -17.27 20.22 17.30
C SER A 206 -17.79 19.69 18.65
N PRO A 207 -16.99 18.95 19.45
CA PRO A 207 -17.42 18.49 20.77
C PRO A 207 -17.90 19.62 21.71
N LYS A 208 -17.51 20.88 21.46
CA LYS A 208 -17.97 22.05 22.22
C LYS A 208 -19.40 22.47 21.91
N GLU A 209 -19.92 22.09 20.74
CA GLU A 209 -21.28 22.39 20.29
C GLU A 209 -22.28 21.30 20.68
N ARG A 210 -21.80 20.17 21.22
CA ARG A 210 -22.64 19.15 21.87
C ARG A 210 -22.90 19.57 23.32
N GLY A 211 -23.87 20.47 23.49
CA GLY A 211 -24.47 20.75 24.78
C GLY A 211 -25.07 19.49 25.41
N GLU A 212 -24.99 19.41 26.73
CA GLU A 212 -25.59 18.38 27.58
C GLU A 212 -27.08 18.24 27.32
N ALA A 213 -27.47 17.25 26.51
CA ALA A 213 -28.84 16.77 26.47
C ALA A 213 -28.83 15.34 25.93
N PHE A 214 -28.98 14.37 26.82
CA PHE A 214 -29.86 13.19 26.71
C PHE A 214 -29.57 12.35 27.96
N ALA A 215 -30.03 12.87 29.10
CA ALA A 215 -30.47 11.99 30.17
C ALA A 215 -31.72 11.29 29.65
N ASP A 216 -31.73 9.96 29.66
CA ASP A 216 -33.02 9.27 29.78
C ASP A 216 -32.86 8.04 30.66
N SER A 217 -33.69 8.04 31.70
CA SER A 217 -33.80 7.02 32.74
C SER A 217 -34.70 5.88 32.25
N PRO A 218 -34.61 4.67 32.83
CA PRO A 218 -35.18 3.46 32.24
C PRO A 218 -36.69 3.35 32.50
N LYS A 219 -37.47 3.00 31.47
CA LYS A 219 -38.81 2.43 31.66
C LYS A 219 -38.85 1.00 31.14
N GLU A 220 -39.04 0.11 32.08
CA GLU A 220 -39.21 -1.33 31.92
C GLU A 220 -40.42 -1.68 31.05
N ARG A 221 -40.28 -2.75 30.25
CA ARG A 221 -41.28 -3.82 30.07
C ARG A 221 -40.54 -5.06 29.58
N GLY A 222 -40.65 -6.14 30.35
CA GLY A 222 -39.79 -7.31 30.28
C GLY A 222 -39.91 -8.13 29.00
N ASP A 223 -38.80 -8.76 28.61
CA ASP A 223 -38.74 -10.21 28.76
C ASP A 223 -37.29 -10.69 28.91
N SER A 224 -37.16 -11.75 29.69
CA SER A 224 -35.91 -12.26 30.25
C SER A 224 -35.09 -13.02 29.21
N LEU A 225 -33.79 -12.68 29.05
CA LEU A 225 -32.69 -13.65 28.82
C LEU A 225 -31.32 -12.94 28.85
N LYS A 226 -30.59 -13.16 29.95
CA LYS A 226 -29.21 -12.73 30.17
C LYS A 226 -28.25 -13.41 29.19
N LYS A 227 -27.43 -12.65 28.45
CA LYS A 227 -26.03 -13.03 28.13
C LYS A 227 -25.12 -11.81 28.20
N LYS A 228 -24.21 -11.86 29.18
CA LYS A 228 -23.02 -11.03 29.37
C LYS A 228 -22.08 -11.19 28.17
N GLY A 229 -21.54 -10.08 27.65
CA GLY A 229 -20.46 -10.07 26.66
C GLY A 229 -20.21 -8.65 26.18
N ASP A 230 -19.00 -8.16 26.39
CA ASP A 230 -18.58 -6.77 26.26
C ASP A 230 -18.99 -6.10 24.93
N SER A 231 -19.51 -4.87 25.02
CA SER A 231 -20.03 -4.09 23.89
C SER A 231 -18.89 -3.57 23.00
N LEU A 232 -18.74 -4.21 21.83
CA LEU A 232 -18.04 -3.66 20.65
C LEU A 232 -18.90 -2.57 20.01
N SER A 233 -18.47 -1.31 20.02
CA SER A 233 -19.13 -0.27 19.24
C SER A 233 -18.77 -0.45 17.75
N LEU A 234 -19.72 -0.99 16.96
CA LEU A 234 -19.70 -1.02 15.50
C LEU A 234 -20.24 0.30 14.94
N PHE A 235 -19.63 0.84 13.88
CA PHE A 235 -20.36 1.67 12.93
C PHE A 235 -21.36 0.75 12.21
N GLU A 236 -22.66 1.02 12.34
CA GLU A 236 -23.72 0.26 11.69
C GLU A 236 -23.74 0.46 10.17
N LYS A 237 -24.25 -0.56 9.48
CA LYS A 237 -24.51 -0.58 8.03
C LYS A 237 -25.42 0.57 7.63
N ASP A 238 -24.93 1.49 6.80
CA ASP A 238 -25.82 2.24 5.92
C ASP A 238 -26.36 1.31 4.82
N LYS A 239 -27.68 1.14 4.78
CA LYS A 239 -28.42 0.36 3.78
C LYS A 239 -28.55 1.12 2.46
N ASN A 240 -27.44 1.48 1.84
CA ASN A 240 -27.43 1.88 0.43
C ASN A 240 -26.26 1.18 -0.26
N GLU A 241 -26.58 0.03 -0.87
CA GLU A 241 -25.69 -0.65 -1.80
C GLU A 241 -25.41 0.28 -2.98
N ASN A 242 -24.12 0.39 -3.31
CA ASN A 242 -23.53 1.17 -4.41
C ASN A 242 -23.32 2.66 -4.14
N LYS A 243 -22.24 3.02 -3.40
CA LYS A 243 -21.31 4.17 -3.68
C LYS A 243 -20.45 4.66 -2.50
N THR A 244 -20.24 3.90 -1.42
CA THR A 244 -19.26 4.30 -0.38
C THR A 244 -17.88 3.70 -0.64
N PRO A 245 -16.81 4.51 -0.79
CA PRO A 245 -15.46 3.99 -0.97
C PRO A 245 -14.88 3.54 0.38
N GLY A 246 -14.56 2.24 0.50
CA GLY A 246 -13.76 1.68 1.58
C GLY A 246 -14.45 1.58 2.96
N TYR A 247 -14.64 0.35 3.46
CA TYR A 247 -15.01 0.11 4.84
C TYR A 247 -13.91 0.60 5.79
N ALA A 248 -14.22 1.61 6.62
CA ALA A 248 -13.35 2.11 7.69
C ALA A 248 -13.74 1.46 9.03
N ARG A 249 -12.83 0.70 9.66
CA ARG A 249 -13.06 0.17 11.01
C ARG A 249 -11.91 0.57 11.94
N LEU A 250 -12.19 1.49 12.87
CA LEU A 250 -11.28 1.84 13.96
C LEU A 250 -11.64 1.01 15.20
N ILE A 251 -10.67 0.26 15.73
CA ILE A 251 -10.80 -0.51 16.96
C ILE A 251 -10.13 0.27 18.10
N LEU A 252 -10.91 0.60 19.14
CA LEU A 252 -10.36 1.18 20.37
C LEU A 252 -10.14 0.10 21.42
N LEU A 253 -8.89 -0.10 21.80
CA LEU A 253 -8.55 -0.97 22.92
C LEU A 253 -8.65 -0.16 24.21
N HIS A 254 -9.56 -0.55 25.09
CA HIS A 254 -9.62 -0.03 26.46
C HIS A 254 -8.87 -1.01 27.35
N THR A 255 -7.74 -0.59 27.92
CA THR A 255 -7.12 -1.31 29.02
C THR A 255 -7.90 -0.97 30.28
N LYS A 256 -8.55 -1.96 30.91
CA LYS A 256 -8.99 -1.81 32.30
C LYS A 256 -7.72 -1.73 33.15
N SER A 257 -7.43 -0.55 33.67
CA SER A 257 -6.52 -0.37 34.80
C SER A 257 -7.28 -0.61 36.09
#